data_AF-A0A8D0GJN0-F1
#
_entry.id   AF-A0A8D0GJN0-F1
#
_cell.length_a   1.000
_cell.length_b   1.000
_cell.length_c   1.000
_cell.angle_alpha   90.00
_cell.angle_beta   90.00
_cell.angle_gamma   90.00
#
_symmetry.space_group_name_H-M   'P 1'
#
loop_
_entity.id
_entity.type
_entity.pdbx_description
1 polymer ?
#
loop_
_entity_poly.entity_id
_entity_poly.type
_entity_poly.pdbx_seq_one_letter_code
_entity_poly.pdbx_strand_id
1 'polypeptide(L)'
;ATMEEEDLSEYFRMQYGQKLLDMLMKFPTTEEPSPSPAIRLLEKKKEAKVAHQAMEAQKEAFKTRMEALSSRWEELRAKEAQLKLYIQKFEQFIQENDQKRIRALKKANKERELKQQRVTELAKAKLNMATLKQKHQRLSTKLQQYSIFNKYLEKVVEISEESRWAHIQNTAAKKTLMLGTIKMATLNLFQSIGKQMKETMVVPVEDTHKQLEM
;
A
#
# COMPACT_ATOMS: atom_id res chain seq x y z
N ALA A 1 64.32 33.39 129.96
CA ALA A 1 63.20 33.86 129.12
C ALA A 1 63.68 33.92 127.69
N THR A 2 63.18 33.01 126.83
CA THR A 2 62.82 33.18 125.39
C THR A 2 62.70 31.81 124.72
N MET A 3 61.53 31.57 124.11
CA MET A 3 61.15 30.52 123.15
C MET A 3 61.00 29.09 123.72
N GLU A 4 60.01 28.29 123.31
CA GLU A 4 59.58 28.10 121.91
C GLU A 4 58.05 28.15 121.69
N GLU A 5 57.64 29.01 120.75
CA GLU A 5 56.28 29.06 120.15
C GLU A 5 55.95 27.79 119.33
N GLU A 6 56.94 26.92 119.08
CA GLU A 6 56.77 25.68 118.30
C GLU A 6 55.85 24.67 119.00
N ASP A 7 55.95 24.52 120.33
CA ASP A 7 55.14 23.55 121.10
C ASP A 7 53.64 23.89 121.09
N LEU A 8 53.29 25.20 121.16
CA LEU A 8 51.90 25.64 121.08
C LEU A 8 51.34 25.49 119.65
N SER A 9 52.17 25.75 118.63
CA SER A 9 51.74 25.59 117.24
C SER A 9 51.57 24.12 116.85
N GLU A 10 52.39 23.22 117.39
CA GLU A 10 52.19 21.77 117.26
C GLU A 10 50.92 21.32 118.00
N TYR A 11 50.67 21.82 119.21
CA TYR A 11 49.44 21.53 119.95
C TYR A 11 48.18 21.94 119.17
N PHE A 12 48.14 23.15 118.59
CA PHE A 12 47.00 23.60 117.78
C PHE A 12 46.87 22.82 116.47
N ARG A 13 47.96 22.43 115.79
CA ARG A 13 47.90 21.55 114.61
C ARG A 13 47.39 20.17 114.94
N MET A 14 47.84 19.58 116.05
CA MET A 14 47.39 18.28 116.54
C MET A 14 45.90 18.32 116.91
N GLN A 15 45.47 19.35 117.65
CA GLN A 15 44.06 19.51 118.01
C GLN A 15 43.17 19.79 116.80
N TYR A 16 43.61 20.64 115.86
CA TYR A 16 42.88 20.83 114.60
C TYR A 16 42.84 19.54 113.78
N GLY A 17 43.96 18.84 113.65
CA GLY A 17 44.06 17.57 112.93
C GLY A 17 43.14 16.51 113.51
N GLN A 18 43.15 16.31 114.83
CA GLN A 18 42.23 15.39 115.52
C GLN A 18 40.77 15.78 115.38
N LYS A 19 40.44 17.07 115.49
CA LYS A 19 39.06 17.55 115.37
C LYS A 19 38.53 17.46 113.94
N LEU A 20 39.41 17.63 112.96
CA LEU A 20 39.10 17.50 111.54
C LEU A 20 38.97 16.03 111.13
N LEU A 21 39.82 15.15 111.69
CA LEU A 21 39.69 13.69 111.56
C LEU A 21 38.39 13.18 112.20
N ASP A 22 38.04 13.66 113.39
CA ASP A 22 36.79 13.30 114.08
C ASP A 22 35.54 13.82 113.34
N MET A 23 35.64 14.97 112.67
CA MET A 23 34.59 15.44 111.76
C MET A 23 34.50 14.60 110.47
N LEU A 24 35.64 14.17 109.91
CA LEU A 24 35.66 13.34 108.71
C LEU A 24 35.17 11.91 108.99
N MET A 25 35.47 11.35 110.17
CA MET A 25 34.99 10.04 110.62
C MET A 25 33.50 10.00 110.97
N LYS A 26 32.84 11.17 111.14
CA LYS A 26 31.38 11.28 111.30
C LYS A 26 30.60 11.11 109.99
N PHE A 27 31.30 11.02 108.85
CA PHE A 27 30.69 10.64 107.58
C PHE A 27 30.99 9.16 107.33
N PRO A 28 29.98 8.27 107.32
CA PRO A 28 30.21 6.86 107.09
C PRO A 28 30.79 6.64 105.69
N THR A 29 31.96 6.02 105.62
CA THR A 29 32.55 5.47 104.41
C THR A 29 31.93 4.12 104.10
N THR A 30 30.75 4.11 103.49
CA THR A 30 30.25 2.90 102.80
C THR A 30 29.21 3.26 101.74
N GLU A 31 29.33 2.60 100.60
CA GLU A 31 28.55 2.71 99.35
C GLU A 31 28.99 3.86 98.44
N GLU A 32 29.18 3.54 97.15
CA GLU A 32 29.43 4.53 96.09
C GLU A 32 28.46 5.71 96.28
N PRO A 33 28.95 6.97 96.32
CA PRO A 33 28.10 8.10 96.59
C PRO A 33 27.03 8.18 95.51
N SER A 34 25.78 7.85 95.87
CA SER A 34 24.66 8.12 94.99
C SER A 34 24.70 9.62 94.65
N PRO A 35 24.73 10.02 93.37
CA PRO A 35 25.04 11.39 92.99
C PRO A 35 24.07 12.38 93.64
N SER A 36 24.58 13.54 94.04
CA SER A 36 23.80 14.66 94.59
C SER A 36 22.56 14.96 93.72
N PRO A 37 21.39 15.34 94.29
CA PRO A 37 20.18 15.62 93.53
C PRO A 37 20.38 16.56 92.33
N ALA A 38 21.30 17.53 92.44
CA ALA A 38 21.66 18.42 91.34
C ALA A 38 22.40 17.71 90.19
N ILE A 39 23.27 16.74 90.49
CA ILE A 39 24.00 15.93 89.49
C ILE A 39 23.02 15.01 88.75
N ARG A 40 22.10 14.34 89.44
CA ARG A 40 21.06 13.50 88.81
C ARG A 40 20.17 14.29 87.84
N LEU A 41 19.83 15.53 88.21
CA LEU A 41 19.00 16.40 87.37
C LEU A 41 19.75 16.81 86.09
N LEU A 42 21.05 17.10 86.20
CA LEU A 42 21.91 17.36 85.04
C LEU A 42 22.07 16.13 84.14
N GLU A 43 22.22 14.94 84.73
CA GLU A 43 22.26 13.67 84.00
C GLU A 43 20.96 13.41 83.26
N LYS A 44 19.81 13.55 83.92
CA LYS A 44 18.48 13.41 83.28
C LYS A 44 18.27 14.44 82.17
N LYS A 45 18.76 15.67 82.34
CA LYS A 45 18.71 16.71 81.29
C LYS A 45 19.61 16.36 80.09
N LYS A 46 20.78 15.74 80.33
CA LYS A 46 21.67 15.24 79.28
C LYS A 46 21.04 14.05 78.55
N GLU A 47 20.49 13.09 79.28
CA GLU A 47 19.75 11.95 78.72
C GLU A 47 18.57 12.41 77.85
N ALA A 48 17.76 13.37 78.34
CA ALA A 48 16.65 13.92 77.58
C ALA A 48 17.10 14.63 76.29
N LYS A 49 18.23 15.34 76.32
CA LYS A 49 18.82 15.95 75.11
C LYS A 49 19.30 14.89 74.12
N VAL A 50 19.98 13.84 74.60
CA VAL A 50 20.44 12.73 73.75
C VAL A 50 19.24 12.00 73.13
N ALA A 51 18.21 11.72 73.93
CA ALA A 51 16.97 11.10 73.44
C ALA A 51 16.25 12.00 72.41
N HIS A 52 16.20 13.32 72.63
CA HIS A 52 15.64 14.26 71.67
C HIS A 52 16.45 14.28 70.36
N GLN A 53 17.78 14.34 70.43
CA GLN A 53 18.65 14.27 69.25
C GLN A 53 18.47 12.95 68.49
N ALA A 54 18.39 11.82 69.19
CA ALA A 54 18.15 10.52 68.56
C ALA A 54 16.77 10.44 67.87
N MET A 55 15.75 11.06 68.49
CA MET A 55 14.40 11.13 67.92
C MET A 55 14.34 12.03 66.67
N GLU A 56 15.01 13.19 66.70
CA GLU A 56 15.13 14.05 65.51
C GLU A 56 15.93 13.36 64.39
N ALA A 57 17.01 12.65 64.71
CA ALA A 57 17.74 11.85 63.74
C ALA A 57 16.86 10.76 63.11
N GLN A 58 16.00 10.09 63.90
CA GLN A 58 15.02 9.14 63.36
C GLN A 58 13.98 9.80 62.45
N LYS A 59 13.47 10.99 62.80
CA LYS A 59 12.53 11.73 61.95
C LYS A 59 13.14 12.08 60.60
N GLU A 60 14.38 12.58 60.59
CA GLU A 60 15.09 12.89 59.34
C GLU A 60 15.39 11.62 58.52
N ALA A 61 15.80 10.52 59.17
CA ALA A 61 15.99 9.23 58.50
C ALA A 61 14.69 8.67 57.91
N PHE A 62 13.56 8.85 58.60
CA PHE A 62 12.25 8.47 58.08
C PHE A 62 11.84 9.36 56.90
N LYS A 63 12.02 10.67 57.00
CA LYS A 63 11.70 11.63 55.95
C LYS A 63 12.47 11.34 54.67
N THR A 64 13.79 11.17 54.76
CA THR A 64 14.64 10.80 53.61
C THR A 64 14.23 9.46 53.00
N ARG A 65 13.86 8.46 53.81
CA ARG A 65 13.32 7.19 53.32
C ARG A 65 11.99 7.36 52.58
N MET A 66 11.09 8.19 53.12
CA MET A 66 9.82 8.49 52.49
C MET A 66 9.98 9.24 51.17
N GLU A 67 10.91 10.19 51.08
CA GLU A 67 11.26 10.89 49.84
C GLU A 67 11.81 9.91 48.79
N ALA A 68 12.74 9.05 49.16
CA ALA A 68 13.29 8.03 48.25
C ALA A 68 12.22 7.05 47.74
N LEU A 69 11.28 6.65 48.61
CA LEU A 69 10.13 5.83 48.21
C LEU A 69 9.21 6.58 47.25
N SER A 70 8.93 7.86 47.52
CA SER A 70 8.09 8.71 46.66
C SER A 70 8.69 8.83 45.25
N SER A 71 9.98 9.14 45.15
CA SER A 71 10.68 9.20 43.86
C SER A 71 10.63 7.87 43.11
N ARG A 72 10.84 6.75 43.82
CA ARG A 72 10.76 5.41 43.21
C ARG A 72 9.35 5.08 42.70
N TRP A 73 8.31 5.51 43.42
CA TRP A 73 6.91 5.35 42.98
C TRP A 73 6.60 6.16 41.73
N GLU A 74 7.14 7.39 41.63
CA GLU A 74 6.98 8.24 40.45
C GLU A 74 7.69 7.65 39.23
N GLU A 75 8.92 7.15 39.39
CA GLU A 75 9.64 6.45 38.32
C GLU A 75 8.88 5.22 37.83
N LEU A 76 8.30 4.43 38.75
CA LEU A 76 7.54 3.24 38.40
C LEU A 76 6.29 3.63 37.59
N ARG A 77 5.57 4.67 38.03
CA ARG A 77 4.40 5.21 37.30
C ARG A 77 4.79 5.71 35.91
N ALA A 78 5.94 6.39 35.78
CA ALA A 78 6.43 6.84 34.48
C ALA A 78 6.75 5.67 33.54
N LYS A 79 7.43 4.63 34.05
CA LYS A 79 7.72 3.41 33.28
C LYS A 79 6.45 2.66 32.87
N GLU A 80 5.47 2.56 33.76
CA GLU A 80 4.17 1.95 33.45
C GLU A 80 3.44 2.72 32.35
N ALA A 81 3.41 4.04 32.42
CA ALA A 81 2.81 4.89 31.39
C ALA A 81 3.51 4.71 30.02
N GLN A 82 4.85 4.65 30.01
CA GLN A 82 5.61 4.37 28.79
C GLN A 82 5.27 3.00 28.19
N LEU A 83 5.21 1.95 29.02
CA LEU A 83 4.85 0.60 28.56
C LEU A 83 3.45 0.56 27.96
N LYS A 84 2.47 1.24 28.57
CA LYS A 84 1.11 1.35 28.00
C LYS A 84 1.13 2.00 26.62
N LEU A 85 1.90 3.07 26.43
CA LEU A 85 2.06 3.71 25.12
C LEU A 85 2.72 2.78 24.10
N TYR A 86 3.73 2.01 24.50
CA TYR A 86 4.37 1.03 23.62
C TYR A 86 3.42 -0.08 23.21
N ILE A 87 2.63 -0.62 24.15
CA ILE A 87 1.62 -1.65 23.86
C ILE A 87 0.61 -1.12 22.84
N GLN A 88 0.10 0.10 23.04
CA GLN A 88 -0.85 0.70 22.10
C GLN A 88 -0.25 0.87 20.69
N LYS A 89 1.00 1.34 20.59
CA LYS A 89 1.71 1.45 19.30
C LYS A 89 1.94 0.09 18.66
N PHE A 90 2.28 -0.92 19.45
CA PHE A 90 2.54 -2.27 18.96
C PHE A 90 1.26 -2.93 18.45
N GLU A 91 0.14 -2.72 19.14
CA GLU A 91 -1.17 -3.19 18.71
C GLU A 91 -1.59 -2.54 17.38
N GLN A 92 -1.41 -1.22 17.25
CA GLN A 92 -1.63 -0.53 15.97
C GLN A 92 -0.74 -1.09 14.86
N PHE A 93 0.55 -1.33 15.14
CA PHE A 93 1.47 -1.93 14.18
C PHE A 93 1.02 -3.32 13.72
N ILE A 94 0.58 -4.19 14.64
CA ILE A 94 0.04 -5.51 14.31
C ILE A 94 -1.19 -5.38 13.42
N GLN A 95 -2.13 -4.51 13.78
CA GLN A 95 -3.36 -4.29 13.01
C GLN A 95 -3.06 -3.81 11.58
N GLU A 96 -2.16 -2.83 11.43
CA GLU A 96 -1.74 -2.34 10.11
C GLU A 96 -1.03 -3.42 9.28
N ASN A 97 -0.17 -4.22 9.91
CA ASN A 97 0.52 -5.32 9.25
C ASN A 97 -0.47 -6.40 8.79
N ASP A 98 -1.43 -6.76 9.64
CA ASP A 98 -2.48 -7.72 9.33
C ASP A 98 -3.35 -7.23 8.16
N GLN A 99 -3.70 -5.93 8.15
CA GLN A 99 -4.40 -5.32 7.02
C GLN A 99 -3.57 -5.38 5.71
N LYS A 100 -2.26 -5.14 5.77
CA LYS A 100 -1.37 -5.28 4.60
C LYS A 100 -1.34 -6.73 4.12
N ARG A 101 -1.25 -7.71 5.02
CA ARG A 101 -1.31 -9.15 4.70
C ARG A 101 -2.63 -9.52 4.03
N ILE A 102 -3.76 -9.10 4.60
CA ILE A 102 -5.10 -9.36 4.05
C ILE A 102 -5.24 -8.76 2.65
N ARG A 103 -4.79 -7.51 2.43
CA ARG A 103 -4.84 -6.87 1.10
C ARG A 103 -3.97 -7.62 0.09
N ALA A 104 -2.76 -8.02 0.47
CA ALA A 104 -1.87 -8.79 -0.40
C ALA A 104 -2.48 -10.14 -0.77
N LEU A 105 -3.01 -10.88 0.20
CA LEU A 105 -3.69 -12.17 -0.03
C LEU A 105 -4.92 -12.02 -0.92
N LYS A 106 -5.75 -11.00 -0.68
CA LYS A 106 -6.94 -10.72 -1.51
C LYS A 106 -6.55 -10.43 -2.96
N LYS A 107 -5.48 -9.64 -3.17
CA LYS A 107 -4.97 -9.34 -4.52
C LYS A 107 -4.43 -10.60 -5.20
N ALA A 108 -3.62 -11.39 -4.50
CA ALA A 108 -3.07 -12.64 -5.03
C ALA A 108 -4.16 -13.65 -5.40
N ASN A 109 -5.18 -13.81 -4.55
CA ASN A 109 -6.32 -14.70 -4.85
C ASN A 109 -7.11 -14.21 -6.06
N LYS A 110 -7.42 -12.91 -6.15
CA LYS A 110 -8.12 -12.34 -7.30
C LYS A 110 -7.34 -12.56 -8.61
N GLU A 111 -6.02 -12.36 -8.59
CA GLU A 111 -5.16 -12.62 -9.75
C GLU A 111 -5.13 -14.11 -10.12
N ARG A 112 -5.09 -15.01 -9.12
CA ARG A 112 -5.13 -16.46 -9.34
C ARG A 112 -6.46 -16.91 -9.96
N GLU A 113 -7.58 -16.42 -9.45
CA GLU A 113 -8.92 -16.70 -9.99
C GLU A 113 -9.06 -16.20 -11.42
N LEU A 114 -8.63 -14.96 -11.69
CA LEU A 114 -8.66 -14.40 -13.04
C LEU A 114 -7.79 -15.21 -14.01
N LYS A 115 -6.59 -15.61 -13.58
CA LYS A 115 -5.71 -16.49 -14.38
C LYS A 115 -6.40 -17.81 -14.68
N GLN A 116 -7.04 -18.44 -13.69
CA GLN A 116 -7.75 -19.71 -13.89
C GLN A 116 -8.89 -19.54 -14.89
N GLN A 117 -9.70 -18.47 -14.76
CA GLN A 117 -10.77 -18.16 -15.71
C GLN A 117 -10.21 -18.03 -17.14
N ARG A 118 -9.17 -17.22 -17.34
CA ARG A 118 -8.53 -17.04 -18.65
C ARG A 118 -7.99 -18.33 -19.25
N VAL A 119 -7.38 -19.20 -18.44
CA VAL A 119 -6.91 -20.52 -18.89
C VAL A 119 -8.08 -21.38 -19.38
N THR A 120 -9.20 -21.38 -18.66
CA THR A 120 -10.39 -22.14 -19.08
C THR A 120 -11.03 -21.59 -20.36
N GLU A 121 -11.12 -20.25 -20.49
CA GLU A 121 -11.61 -19.59 -21.70
C GLU A 121 -10.73 -19.89 -22.92
N LEU A 122 -9.40 -19.83 -22.72
CA LEU A 122 -8.43 -20.12 -23.77
C LEU A 122 -8.49 -21.59 -24.21
N ALA A 123 -8.70 -22.52 -23.27
CA ALA A 123 -8.91 -23.94 -23.62
C ALA A 123 -10.18 -24.13 -24.46
N LYS A 124 -11.30 -23.51 -24.06
CA LYS A 124 -12.57 -23.53 -24.84
C LYS A 124 -12.40 -22.92 -26.23
N ALA A 125 -11.74 -21.76 -26.32
CA ALA A 125 -11.49 -21.08 -27.58
C ALA A 125 -10.62 -21.93 -28.52
N LYS A 126 -9.57 -22.57 -28.00
CA LYS A 126 -8.73 -23.50 -28.79
C LYS A 126 -9.51 -24.69 -29.32
N LEU A 127 -10.37 -25.29 -28.49
CA LEU A 127 -11.23 -26.39 -28.93
C LEU A 127 -12.19 -25.92 -30.03
N ASN A 128 -12.86 -24.79 -29.84
CA ASN A 128 -13.77 -24.21 -30.84
C ASN A 128 -13.05 -23.93 -32.15
N MET A 129 -11.86 -23.32 -32.10
CA MET A 129 -11.03 -23.06 -33.29
C MET A 129 -10.68 -24.35 -34.04
N ALA A 130 -10.28 -25.40 -33.32
CA ALA A 130 -9.97 -26.69 -33.94
C ALA A 130 -11.20 -27.30 -34.64
N THR A 131 -12.38 -27.26 -34.00
CA THR A 131 -13.62 -27.77 -34.60
C THR A 131 -14.03 -26.97 -35.83
N LEU A 132 -13.91 -25.64 -35.78
CA LEU A 132 -14.24 -24.76 -36.91
C LEU A 132 -13.28 -24.98 -38.07
N LYS A 133 -11.98 -25.12 -37.79
CA LYS A 133 -10.97 -25.44 -38.80
C LYS A 133 -11.26 -26.78 -39.48
N GLN A 134 -11.67 -27.79 -38.71
CA GLN A 134 -12.06 -29.09 -39.27
C GLN A 134 -13.31 -28.97 -40.16
N LYS A 135 -14.33 -28.22 -39.72
CA LYS A 135 -15.54 -27.97 -40.54
C LYS A 135 -15.19 -27.24 -41.83
N HIS A 136 -14.36 -26.20 -41.76
CA HIS A 136 -13.89 -25.46 -42.92
C HIS A 136 -13.15 -26.38 -43.89
N GLN A 137 -12.23 -27.20 -43.40
CA GLN A 137 -11.50 -28.15 -44.25
C GLN A 137 -12.44 -29.12 -44.98
N ARG A 138 -13.43 -29.69 -44.26
CA ARG A 138 -14.43 -30.59 -44.86
C ARG A 138 -15.23 -29.91 -45.98
N LEU A 139 -15.69 -28.68 -45.73
CA LEU A 139 -16.44 -27.90 -46.71
C LEU A 139 -15.57 -27.52 -47.92
N SER A 140 -14.33 -27.12 -47.67
CA SER A 140 -13.36 -26.77 -48.73
C SER A 140 -13.08 -27.96 -49.65
N THR A 141 -12.85 -29.14 -49.08
CA THR A 141 -12.69 -30.39 -49.85
C THR A 141 -13.94 -30.71 -50.67
N LYS A 142 -15.14 -30.55 -50.09
CA LYS A 142 -16.40 -30.79 -50.82
C LYS A 142 -16.62 -29.79 -51.96
N LEU A 143 -16.29 -28.51 -51.73
CA LEU A 143 -16.32 -27.47 -52.77
C LEU A 143 -15.37 -27.80 -53.92
N GLN A 144 -14.15 -28.27 -53.60
CA GLN A 144 -13.18 -28.70 -54.60
C GLN A 144 -13.69 -29.89 -55.41
N GLN A 145 -14.32 -30.88 -54.77
CA GLN A 145 -14.97 -31.99 -55.48
C GLN A 145 -16.06 -31.50 -56.43
N TYR A 146 -16.84 -30.50 -56.03
CA TYR A 146 -17.88 -29.93 -56.87
C TYR A 146 -17.39 -29.02 -57.98
N SER A 147 -16.09 -28.66 -58.02
CA SER A 147 -15.52 -27.83 -59.08
C SER A 147 -15.67 -28.45 -60.48
N ILE A 148 -15.70 -29.78 -60.57
CA ILE A 148 -15.90 -30.50 -61.84
C ILE A 148 -17.31 -30.23 -62.38
N PHE A 149 -18.33 -30.31 -61.52
CA PHE A 149 -19.71 -30.02 -61.93
C PHE A 149 -19.87 -28.54 -62.30
N ASN A 150 -19.23 -27.62 -61.57
CA ASN A 150 -19.28 -26.21 -61.92
C ASN A 150 -18.69 -25.96 -63.32
N LYS A 151 -17.50 -26.48 -63.59
CA LYS A 151 -16.88 -26.40 -64.93
C LYS A 151 -17.73 -27.03 -66.03
N TYR A 152 -18.37 -28.16 -65.73
CA TYR A 152 -19.27 -28.82 -66.67
C TYR A 152 -20.49 -27.93 -66.98
N LEU A 153 -21.13 -27.38 -65.94
CA LEU A 153 -22.28 -26.49 -66.11
C LEU A 153 -21.92 -25.22 -66.87
N GLU A 154 -20.77 -24.59 -66.55
CA GLU A 154 -20.23 -23.46 -67.31
C GLU A 154 -20.12 -23.80 -68.81
N LYS A 155 -19.56 -24.97 -69.13
CA LYS A 155 -19.42 -25.43 -70.52
C LYS A 155 -20.75 -25.72 -71.20
N VAL A 156 -21.72 -26.31 -70.50
CA VAL A 156 -23.07 -26.56 -71.04
C VAL A 156 -23.78 -25.25 -71.33
N VAL A 157 -23.67 -24.26 -70.44
CA VAL A 157 -24.23 -22.92 -70.64
C VAL A 157 -23.57 -22.25 -71.84
N GLU A 158 -22.25 -22.32 -71.96
CA GLU A 158 -21.51 -21.75 -73.10
C GLU A 158 -22.00 -22.29 -74.45
N ILE A 159 -22.25 -23.60 -74.54
CA ILE A 159 -22.69 -24.30 -75.76
C ILE A 159 -24.20 -24.14 -76.03
N SER A 160 -24.97 -23.69 -75.02
CA SER A 160 -26.42 -23.59 -75.13
C SER A 160 -26.87 -22.69 -76.29
N GLU A 161 -28.04 -23.02 -76.85
CA GLU A 161 -28.67 -22.20 -77.90
C GLU A 161 -28.93 -20.78 -77.41
N GLU A 162 -29.23 -20.60 -76.12
CA GLU A 162 -29.42 -19.28 -75.50
C GLU A 162 -28.14 -18.43 -75.56
N SER A 163 -26.98 -19.01 -75.19
CA SER A 163 -25.67 -18.34 -75.30
C SER A 163 -25.34 -17.97 -76.74
N ARG A 164 -25.59 -18.89 -77.68
CA ARG A 164 -25.40 -18.64 -79.11
C ARG A 164 -26.33 -17.54 -79.63
N TRP A 165 -27.59 -17.55 -79.19
CA TRP A 165 -28.59 -16.58 -79.60
C TRP A 165 -28.27 -15.19 -79.05
N ALA A 166 -27.88 -15.09 -77.78
CA ALA A 166 -27.38 -13.86 -77.18
C ALA A 166 -26.17 -13.31 -77.95
N HIS A 167 -25.21 -14.15 -78.35
CA HIS A 167 -24.06 -13.73 -79.16
C HIS A 167 -24.48 -13.21 -80.54
N ILE A 168 -25.40 -13.90 -81.23
CA ILE A 168 -25.93 -13.46 -82.54
C ILE A 168 -26.65 -12.13 -82.40
N GLN A 169 -27.52 -11.98 -81.39
CA GLN A 169 -28.24 -10.73 -81.13
C GLN A 169 -27.28 -9.58 -80.83
N ASN A 170 -26.28 -9.78 -79.96
CA ASN A 170 -25.26 -8.78 -79.67
C ASN A 170 -24.47 -8.37 -80.91
N THR A 171 -24.11 -9.34 -81.75
CA THR A 171 -23.40 -9.07 -83.02
C THR A 171 -24.28 -8.32 -84.01
N ALA A 172 -25.54 -8.71 -84.15
CA ALA A 172 -26.51 -8.05 -85.02
C ALA A 172 -26.75 -6.61 -84.55
N ALA A 173 -26.98 -6.39 -83.25
CA ALA A 173 -27.12 -5.06 -82.67
C ALA A 173 -25.89 -4.17 -82.97
N LYS A 174 -24.68 -4.72 -82.82
CA LYS A 174 -23.43 -4.02 -83.15
C LYS A 174 -23.34 -3.65 -84.65
N LYS A 175 -23.71 -4.56 -85.55
CA LYS A 175 -23.73 -4.31 -87.00
C LYS A 175 -24.79 -3.28 -87.39
N THR A 176 -25.99 -3.37 -86.83
CA THR A 176 -27.08 -2.41 -87.07
C THR A 176 -26.67 -1.01 -86.62
N LEU A 177 -26.02 -0.89 -85.46
CA LEU A 177 -25.49 0.39 -84.98
C LEU A 177 -24.45 0.95 -85.96
N MET A 178 -23.49 0.13 -86.40
CA MET A 178 -22.46 0.54 -87.36
C MET A 178 -23.05 0.98 -88.70
N LEU A 179 -24.03 0.24 -89.23
CA LEU A 179 -24.74 0.62 -90.45
C LEU A 179 -25.47 1.95 -90.28
N GLY A 180 -26.15 2.16 -89.14
CA GLY A 180 -26.77 3.44 -88.81
C GLY A 180 -25.76 4.59 -88.77
N THR A 181 -24.60 4.37 -88.17
CA THR A 181 -23.50 5.36 -88.16
C THR A 181 -23.00 5.69 -89.57
N ILE A 182 -22.81 4.67 -90.43
CA ILE A 182 -22.39 4.88 -91.82
C ILE A 182 -23.46 5.66 -92.58
N LYS A 183 -24.74 5.25 -92.49
CA LYS A 183 -25.87 5.94 -93.12
C LYS A 183 -25.90 7.42 -92.72
N MET A 184 -25.75 7.71 -91.42
CA MET A 184 -25.72 9.08 -90.91
C MET A 184 -24.51 9.87 -91.43
N ALA A 185 -23.33 9.26 -91.46
CA ALA A 185 -22.12 9.91 -91.99
C ALA A 185 -22.27 10.24 -93.48
N THR A 186 -22.76 9.30 -94.30
CA THR A 186 -23.01 9.49 -95.73
C THR A 186 -24.03 10.62 -95.96
N LEU A 187 -25.17 10.59 -95.27
CA LEU A 187 -26.18 11.64 -95.39
C LEU A 187 -25.62 13.02 -95.00
N ASN A 188 -24.87 13.09 -93.90
CA ASN A 188 -24.26 14.33 -93.44
C ASN A 188 -23.28 14.90 -94.49
N LEU A 189 -22.47 14.05 -95.12
CA LEU A 189 -21.55 14.45 -96.19
C LEU A 189 -22.30 14.90 -97.46
N PHE A 190 -23.26 14.11 -97.93
CA PHE A 190 -24.14 14.43 -99.06
C PHE A 190 -24.80 15.80 -98.90
N GLN A 191 -25.43 16.04 -97.75
CA GLN A 191 -26.11 17.31 -97.47
C GLN A 191 -25.13 18.48 -97.42
N SER A 192 -23.89 18.25 -96.96
CA SER A 192 -22.84 19.28 -96.93
C SER A 192 -22.39 19.66 -98.34
N ILE A 193 -22.21 18.68 -99.24
CA ILE A 193 -21.83 18.91 -100.65
C ILE A 193 -22.97 19.60 -101.41
N GLY A 194 -24.21 19.11 -101.29
CA GLY A 194 -25.37 19.73 -101.95
C GLY A 194 -25.56 21.19 -101.55
N LYS A 195 -25.32 21.53 -100.28
CA LYS A 195 -25.30 22.93 -99.80
C LYS A 195 -24.21 23.77 -100.47
N GLN A 196 -23.02 23.22 -100.70
CA GLN A 196 -21.93 23.93 -101.39
C GLN A 196 -22.22 24.16 -102.88
N MET A 197 -22.87 23.20 -103.55
CA MET A 197 -23.18 23.27 -104.98
C MET A 197 -24.45 24.08 -105.31
N LYS A 198 -25.22 24.52 -104.30
CA LYS A 198 -26.54 25.19 -104.45
C LYS A 198 -27.57 24.35 -105.23
N GLU A 199 -27.41 23.03 -105.26
CA GLU A 199 -28.38 22.11 -105.84
C GLU A 199 -29.24 21.49 -104.75
N THR A 200 -30.58 21.56 -104.93
CA THR A 200 -31.52 20.85 -104.06
C THR A 200 -31.55 19.38 -104.48
N MET A 201 -30.62 18.58 -103.95
CA MET A 201 -30.53 17.17 -104.27
C MET A 201 -31.56 16.38 -103.44
N VAL A 202 -32.66 15.99 -104.08
CA VAL A 202 -33.77 15.26 -103.44
C VAL A 202 -33.50 13.75 -103.54
N VAL A 203 -32.55 13.26 -102.73
CA VAL A 203 -32.32 11.83 -102.57
C VAL A 203 -32.94 11.37 -101.25
N PRO A 204 -33.72 10.27 -101.23
CA PRO A 204 -34.31 9.73 -100.01
C PRO A 204 -33.25 9.46 -98.94
N VAL A 205 -33.61 9.72 -97.68
CA VAL A 205 -32.71 9.54 -96.51
C VAL A 205 -32.20 8.11 -96.39
N GLU A 206 -33.00 7.12 -96.80
CA GLU A 206 -32.65 5.70 -96.73
C GLU A 206 -31.84 5.18 -97.93
N ASP A 207 -31.74 5.94 -99.02
CA ASP A 207 -31.08 5.51 -100.26
C ASP A 207 -29.60 5.90 -100.25
N THR A 208 -28.82 5.26 -99.37
CA THR A 208 -27.38 5.51 -99.25
C THR A 208 -26.59 5.25 -100.53
N HIS A 209 -27.10 4.42 -101.43
CA HIS A 209 -26.43 4.13 -102.70
C HIS A 209 -26.47 5.36 -103.60
N LYS A 210 -27.67 5.92 -103.82
CA LYS A 210 -27.80 7.16 -104.59
C LYS A 210 -27.14 8.36 -103.93
N GLN A 211 -27.04 8.38 -102.60
CA GLN A 211 -26.28 9.42 -101.89
C GLN A 211 -24.77 9.35 -102.16
N LEU A 212 -24.24 8.18 -102.50
CA LEU A 212 -22.82 7.96 -102.80
C LEU A 212 -22.50 8.02 -104.31
N GLU A 213 -23.49 7.85 -105.19
CA GLU A 213 -23.33 7.90 -106.65
C GLU A 213 -23.35 9.31 -107.25
N MET A 214 -23.43 10.35 -106.41
CA MET A 214 -23.39 11.75 -106.84
C MET A 214 -22.00 12.24 -107.24
#